data_AF-A0A7R9I677-F1
#
_entry.id   AF-A0A7R9I677-F1
#
_cell.length_a   1.000
_cell.length_b   1.000
_cell.length_c   1.000
_cell.angle_alpha   90.00
_cell.angle_beta   90.00
_cell.angle_gamma   90.00
#
_symmetry.space_group_name_H-M   'P 1'
#
loop_
_entity.id
_entity.type
_entity.pdbx_description
1 polymer ?
#
loop_
_entity_poly.entity_id
_entity_poly.type
_entity_poly.pdbx_seq_one_letter_code
_entity_poly.pdbx_strand_id
1 'polypeptide(L)'
;MFDFSAETTRNSLERSLRNLGVGYLDIIKVHDIEFAPNLEYVFTQTLPVLQEAIIEGKVKYLGVTGYPVSILQQAVESTPIKIHVVLSYCRNTLIDDSLSEIIPSLQKKGVGVISATATAMGLLSNAGPPDWHPATNEIKMVCREAAKYCKELNVELGKLAVYHSLKKDGVAMHVVGMNTMDLLNSNLNIVYNGITAHEKRVLEHVKEKFFSRLRKGHWEGLELKRYNEITAAEDS
;
A
#
# COMPACT_ATOMS: atom_id res chain seq x y z
N MET A 1 0.12 12.52 15.85
CA MET A 1 -0.26 13.40 14.72
C MET A 1 0.83 13.33 13.66
N PHE A 2 0.47 13.35 12.37
CA PHE A 2 1.44 13.45 11.28
C PHE A 2 2.03 14.87 11.24
N ASP A 3 3.34 14.98 11.05
CA ASP A 3 4.03 16.26 10.90
C ASP A 3 4.86 16.25 9.61
N PHE A 4 4.39 17.03 8.64
CA PHE A 4 4.97 17.18 7.30
C PHE A 4 5.90 18.38 7.18
N SER A 5 6.24 19.04 8.31
CA SER A 5 7.11 20.22 8.31
C SER A 5 8.51 19.90 7.78
N ALA A 6 9.18 20.93 7.26
CA ALA A 6 10.55 20.83 6.77
C ALA A 6 11.53 20.36 7.87
N GLU A 7 11.35 20.84 9.10
CA GLU A 7 12.19 20.47 10.24
C GLU A 7 12.06 18.98 10.59
N THR A 8 10.83 18.49 10.77
CA THR A 8 10.58 17.07 11.06
C THR A 8 11.05 16.18 9.92
N THR A 9 10.92 16.63 8.67
CA THR A 9 11.43 15.91 7.49
C THR A 9 12.96 15.75 7.55
N ARG A 10 13.71 16.83 7.81
CA ARG A 10 15.18 16.78 7.97
C ARG A 10 15.59 15.85 9.10
N ASN A 11 14.96 16.01 10.26
CA ASN A 11 15.25 15.19 11.44
C ASN A 11 14.96 13.70 11.19
N SER A 12 13.88 13.40 10.47
CA SER A 12 13.50 12.02 10.12
C SER A 12 14.47 11.39 9.13
N LEU A 13 14.93 12.13 8.11
CA LEU A 13 15.96 11.67 7.17
C LEU A 13 17.26 11.33 7.90
N GLU A 14 17.79 12.27 8.68
CA GLU A 14 19.06 12.07 9.40
C GLU A 14 18.98 10.93 10.42
N ARG A 15 17.83 10.79 11.10
CA ARG A 15 17.57 9.64 11.98
C ARG A 15 17.55 8.32 11.20
N SER A 16 16.95 8.29 10.00
CA SER A 16 16.88 7.08 9.18
C SER A 16 18.25 6.62 8.71
N LEU A 17 19.11 7.55 8.24
CA LEU A 17 20.49 7.26 7.86
C LEU A 17 21.29 6.66 9.03
N ARG A 18 21.18 7.27 10.23
CA ARG A 18 21.83 6.76 11.44
C ARG A 18 21.33 5.37 11.85
N ASN A 19 20.01 5.16 11.88
CA ASN A 19 19.43 3.89 12.30
C ASN A 19 19.80 2.74 11.36
N LEU A 20 19.93 3.02 10.07
CA LEU A 20 20.33 2.03 9.07
C LEU A 20 21.85 1.87 8.96
N GLY A 21 22.65 2.78 9.53
CA GLY A 21 24.11 2.77 9.44
C GLY A 21 24.63 3.00 8.03
N VAL A 22 23.91 3.79 7.22
CA VAL A 22 24.23 4.05 5.80
C VAL A 22 24.46 5.53 5.53
N GLY A 23 25.26 5.83 4.51
CA GLY A 23 25.50 7.21 4.06
C GLY A 23 24.45 7.77 3.10
N TYR A 24 23.61 6.91 2.51
CA TYR A 24 22.54 7.32 1.60
C TYR A 24 21.37 6.31 1.59
N LEU A 25 20.21 6.75 1.09
CA LEU A 25 19.03 5.91 0.84
C LEU A 25 18.76 5.79 -0.66
N ASP A 26 18.46 4.59 -1.15
CA ASP A 26 18.05 4.43 -2.55
C ASP A 26 16.70 5.12 -2.82
N ILE A 27 15.70 4.91 -1.95
CA ILE A 27 14.37 5.52 -2.12
C ILE A 27 13.83 5.98 -0.77
N ILE A 28 13.61 7.30 -0.62
CA ILE A 28 12.83 7.86 0.49
C ILE A 28 11.39 8.12 0.02
N LYS A 29 10.41 7.89 0.90
CA LYS A 29 8.99 8.10 0.60
C LYS A 29 8.33 8.97 1.65
N VAL A 30 7.57 9.98 1.23
CA VAL A 30 6.66 10.71 2.13
C VAL A 30 5.46 9.81 2.41
N HIS A 31 5.26 9.47 3.69
CA HIS A 31 4.29 8.46 4.12
C HIS A 31 2.90 9.09 4.27
N ASP A 32 1.89 8.46 3.66
CA ASP A 32 0.46 8.73 3.75
C ASP A 32 0.11 10.21 3.59
N ILE A 33 0.40 10.73 2.39
CA ILE A 33 0.25 12.15 2.07
C ILE A 33 -1.19 12.67 2.17
N GLU A 34 -2.19 11.78 2.21
CA GLU A 34 -3.59 12.14 2.46
C GLU A 34 -3.85 12.65 3.88
N PHE A 35 -2.95 12.42 4.84
CA PHE A 35 -3.05 12.95 6.20
C PHE A 35 -2.37 14.32 6.37
N ALA A 36 -1.73 14.84 5.32
CA ALA A 36 -1.26 16.22 5.34
C ALA A 36 -2.46 17.18 5.35
N PRO A 37 -2.32 18.40 5.90
CA PRO A 37 -3.38 19.41 5.85
C PRO A 37 -3.92 19.64 4.43
N ASN A 38 -3.03 19.57 3.44
CA ASN A 38 -3.32 19.47 2.02
C ASN A 38 -2.02 19.09 1.27
N LEU A 39 -2.12 18.76 -0.01
CA LEU A 39 -0.96 18.43 -0.85
C LEU A 39 0.01 19.60 -1.02
N GLU A 40 -0.48 20.85 -1.06
CA GLU A 40 0.38 22.03 -1.18
C GLU A 40 1.34 22.17 0.00
N TYR A 41 0.90 21.78 1.20
CA TYR A 41 1.76 21.74 2.38
C TYR A 41 2.91 20.74 2.19
N VAL A 42 2.63 19.55 1.64
CA VAL A 42 3.68 18.57 1.31
C VAL A 42 4.64 19.13 0.26
N PHE A 43 4.11 19.81 -0.77
CA PHE A 43 4.91 20.37 -1.87
C PHE A 43 5.82 21.51 -1.44
N THR A 44 5.41 22.31 -0.46
CA THR A 44 6.15 23.49 0.00
C THR A 44 7.02 23.21 1.21
N GLN A 45 6.67 22.23 2.05
CA GLN A 45 7.42 21.93 3.28
C GLN A 45 8.28 20.67 3.16
N THR A 46 7.71 19.56 2.69
CA THR A 46 8.38 18.25 2.72
C THR A 46 9.25 18.01 1.50
N LEU A 47 8.69 18.18 0.30
CA LEU A 47 9.37 17.81 -0.95
C LEU A 47 10.66 18.61 -1.22
N PRO A 48 10.75 19.93 -0.93
CA PRO A 48 11.98 20.69 -1.16
C PRO A 48 13.15 20.18 -0.32
N VAL A 49 12.91 19.81 0.93
CA VAL A 49 13.93 19.19 1.81
C VAL A 49 14.46 17.89 1.21
N LEU A 50 13.57 17.05 0.69
CA LEU A 50 13.96 15.77 0.09
C LEU A 50 14.65 15.96 -1.27
N GLN A 51 14.31 17.02 -2.00
CA GLN A 51 15.02 17.40 -3.21
C GLN A 51 16.45 17.89 -2.91
N GLU A 52 16.63 18.70 -1.87
CA GLU A 52 17.96 19.08 -1.37
C GLU A 52 18.78 17.84 -0.99
N ALA A 53 18.18 16.89 -0.28
CA ALA A 53 18.84 15.63 0.08
C ALA A 53 19.24 14.78 -1.14
N ILE A 54 18.52 14.87 -2.26
CA ILE A 54 18.92 14.25 -3.53
C ILE A 54 20.14 14.97 -4.12
N ILE A 55 20.13 16.30 -4.12
CA ILE A 55 21.25 17.12 -4.62
C ILE A 55 22.53 16.86 -3.79
N GLU A 56 22.38 16.69 -2.48
CA GLU A 56 23.47 16.34 -1.55
C GLU A 56 23.96 14.88 -1.69
N GLY A 57 23.26 14.04 -2.46
CA GLY A 57 23.59 12.62 -2.63
C GLY A 57 23.20 11.72 -1.46
N LYS A 58 22.45 12.22 -0.47
CA LYS A 58 21.92 11.44 0.66
C LYS A 58 20.74 10.55 0.27
N VAL A 59 20.06 10.87 -0.83
CA VAL A 59 18.90 10.13 -1.36
C VAL A 59 19.06 10.00 -2.87
N LYS A 60 18.80 8.82 -3.45
CA LYS A 60 18.79 8.68 -4.93
C LYS A 60 17.43 9.01 -5.55
N TYR A 61 16.35 8.52 -4.95
CA TYR A 61 15.00 8.69 -5.47
C TYR A 61 14.01 9.11 -4.39
N LEU A 62 13.10 9.99 -4.78
CA LEU A 62 11.98 10.48 -3.98
C LEU A 62 10.68 9.80 -4.41
N GLY A 63 9.89 9.35 -3.45
CA GLY A 63 8.54 8.86 -3.68
C GLY A 63 7.51 9.36 -2.67
N VAL A 64 6.27 8.95 -2.87
CA VAL A 64 5.15 9.20 -1.96
C VAL A 64 4.34 7.92 -1.75
N THR A 65 3.66 7.82 -0.62
CA THR A 65 2.70 6.74 -0.34
C THR A 65 1.33 7.30 0.00
N GLY A 66 0.31 6.48 -0.19
CA GLY A 66 -1.05 6.82 0.24
C GLY A 66 -2.07 5.74 -0.11
N TYR A 67 -3.22 5.82 0.54
CA TYR A 67 -4.35 4.93 0.30
C TYR A 67 -5.24 5.36 -0.87
N PRO A 68 -5.67 6.63 -0.99
CA PRO A 68 -6.49 7.06 -2.11
C PRO A 68 -5.62 7.18 -3.37
N VAL A 69 -5.93 6.37 -4.39
CA VAL A 69 -5.19 6.38 -5.67
C VAL A 69 -5.26 7.75 -6.37
N SER A 70 -6.38 8.47 -6.20
CA SER A 70 -6.58 9.82 -6.72
C SER A 70 -5.59 10.84 -6.13
N ILE A 71 -5.32 10.76 -4.82
CA ILE A 71 -4.37 11.66 -4.14
C ILE A 71 -2.94 11.41 -4.63
N LEU A 72 -2.57 10.14 -4.84
CA LEU A 72 -1.28 9.77 -5.41
C LEU A 72 -1.10 10.31 -6.84
N GLN A 73 -2.13 10.18 -7.68
CA GLN A 73 -2.13 10.72 -9.03
C GLN A 73 -2.03 12.25 -9.02
N GLN A 74 -2.87 12.92 -8.22
CA GLN A 74 -2.88 14.38 -8.09
C GLN A 74 -1.52 14.91 -7.62
N ALA A 75 -0.87 14.22 -6.68
CA ALA A 75 0.46 14.58 -6.22
C ALA A 75 1.46 14.63 -7.37
N VAL A 76 1.55 13.56 -8.16
CA VAL A 76 2.45 13.45 -9.32
C VAL A 76 2.14 14.47 -10.42
N GLU A 77 0.87 14.81 -10.62
CA GLU A 77 0.44 15.74 -11.65
C GLU A 77 0.65 17.22 -11.28
N SER A 78 0.59 17.54 -9.98
CA SER A 78 0.51 18.93 -9.51
C SER A 78 1.83 19.47 -8.97
N THR A 79 2.73 18.62 -8.47
CA THR A 79 4.00 19.12 -7.91
C THR A 79 5.01 19.50 -9.01
N PRO A 80 5.77 20.59 -8.86
CA PRO A 80 6.91 20.88 -9.72
C PRO A 80 8.12 19.98 -9.42
N ILE A 81 8.15 19.30 -8.26
CA ILE A 81 9.28 18.46 -7.84
C ILE A 81 9.08 17.03 -8.38
N LYS A 82 10.11 16.46 -9.00
CA LYS A 82 10.01 15.12 -9.59
C LYS A 82 9.79 14.05 -8.50
N ILE A 83 8.59 13.48 -8.49
CA ILE A 83 8.30 12.21 -7.83
C ILE A 83 8.75 11.08 -8.77
N HIS A 84 9.57 10.17 -8.24
CA HIS A 84 10.15 9.04 -8.99
C HIS A 84 9.32 7.78 -8.80
N VAL A 85 8.73 7.61 -7.61
CA VAL A 85 8.02 6.38 -7.23
C VAL A 85 6.75 6.70 -6.45
N VAL A 86 5.68 5.97 -6.73
CA VAL A 86 4.44 5.98 -5.95
C VAL A 86 4.26 4.60 -5.32
N LEU A 87 3.93 4.53 -4.04
CA LEU A 87 3.52 3.31 -3.37
C LEU A 87 2.05 3.41 -2.98
N SER A 88 1.23 2.51 -3.52
CA SER A 88 -0.15 2.34 -3.10
C SER A 88 -0.29 1.04 -2.31
N TYR A 89 -0.97 1.09 -1.16
CA TYR A 89 -1.22 -0.07 -0.33
C TYR A 89 -2.70 -0.47 -0.35
N CYS A 90 -2.97 -1.77 -0.38
CA CYS A 90 -4.34 -2.33 -0.38
C CYS A 90 -5.21 -1.96 -1.61
N ARG A 91 -4.67 -1.33 -2.66
CA ARG A 91 -5.41 -0.93 -3.89
C ARG A 91 -5.17 -1.80 -5.14
N ASN A 92 -4.44 -2.90 -4.95
CA ASN A 92 -4.22 -3.96 -5.93
C ASN A 92 -4.24 -5.30 -5.19
N THR A 93 -5.46 -5.75 -4.88
CA THR A 93 -5.79 -6.90 -4.04
C THR A 93 -6.91 -7.71 -4.70
N LEU A 94 -7.28 -8.86 -4.11
CA LEU A 94 -8.39 -9.68 -4.64
C LEU A 94 -9.76 -9.00 -4.62
N ILE A 95 -9.91 -7.91 -3.86
CA ILE A 95 -11.18 -7.20 -3.69
C ILE A 95 -11.13 -5.76 -4.21
N ASP A 96 -9.95 -5.26 -4.61
CA ASP A 96 -9.79 -3.89 -5.10
C ASP A 96 -8.69 -3.82 -6.16
N ASP A 97 -9.03 -3.30 -7.34
CA ASP A 97 -8.10 -3.11 -8.46
C ASP A 97 -8.01 -1.63 -8.89
N SER A 98 -8.36 -0.70 -7.99
CA SER A 98 -8.41 0.74 -8.34
C SER A 98 -7.03 1.32 -8.68
N LEU A 99 -5.93 0.68 -8.27
CA LEU A 99 -4.59 1.07 -8.70
C LEU A 99 -4.42 1.01 -10.24
N SER A 100 -5.18 0.16 -10.95
CA SER A 100 -5.18 0.11 -12.43
C SER A 100 -5.36 1.47 -13.07
N GLU A 101 -6.24 2.27 -12.48
CA GLU A 101 -6.83 3.45 -13.10
C GLU A 101 -5.77 4.53 -13.29
N ILE A 102 -4.75 4.54 -12.41
CA ILE A 102 -3.70 5.55 -12.39
C ILE A 102 -2.36 5.04 -12.96
N ILE A 103 -2.14 3.72 -13.08
CA ILE A 103 -0.86 3.17 -13.58
C ILE A 103 -0.46 3.80 -14.92
N PRO A 104 -1.34 3.89 -15.95
CA PRO A 104 -0.94 4.47 -17.23
C PRO A 104 -0.54 5.95 -17.14
N SER A 105 -1.20 6.76 -16.30
CA SER A 105 -0.86 8.18 -16.16
C SER A 105 0.47 8.36 -15.43
N LEU A 106 0.72 7.56 -14.38
CA LEU A 106 1.99 7.55 -13.66
C LEU A 106 3.16 7.14 -14.56
N GLN A 107 2.99 6.08 -15.38
CA GLN A 107 4.01 5.62 -16.31
C GLN A 107 4.34 6.65 -17.40
N LYS A 108 3.34 7.35 -17.94
CA LYS A 108 3.55 8.45 -18.90
C LYS A 108 4.42 9.57 -18.31
N LYS A 109 4.39 9.76 -16.99
CA LYS A 109 5.24 10.71 -16.26
C LYS A 109 6.61 10.13 -15.87
N GLY A 110 6.90 8.87 -16.23
CA GLY A 110 8.11 8.16 -15.83
C GLY A 110 8.17 7.94 -14.32
N VAL A 111 7.05 7.55 -13.71
CA VAL A 111 6.95 7.23 -12.27
C VAL A 111 6.81 5.72 -12.11
N GLY A 112 7.66 5.12 -11.28
CA GLY A 112 7.57 3.72 -10.91
C GLY A 112 6.42 3.48 -9.92
N VAL A 113 5.70 2.37 -10.09
CA VAL A 113 4.58 2.01 -9.21
C VAL A 113 4.97 0.86 -8.30
N ILE A 114 4.80 1.03 -7.00
CA ILE A 114 4.93 -0.01 -5.99
C ILE A 114 3.54 -0.36 -5.48
N SER A 115 3.21 -1.65 -5.46
CA SER A 115 2.01 -2.18 -4.82
C SER A 115 2.38 -2.84 -3.50
N ALA A 116 1.71 -2.46 -2.41
CA ALA A 116 1.94 -3.04 -1.10
C ALA A 116 0.65 -3.65 -0.54
N THR A 117 0.83 -4.54 0.44
CA THR A 117 -0.26 -5.07 1.26
C THR A 117 -1.32 -5.82 0.42
N ALA A 118 -0.85 -6.78 -0.38
CA ALA A 118 -1.71 -7.65 -1.19
C ALA A 118 -2.78 -8.40 -0.37
N THR A 119 -2.52 -8.63 0.93
CA THR A 119 -3.44 -9.28 1.87
C THR A 119 -4.46 -8.33 2.51
N ALA A 120 -4.50 -7.06 2.10
CA ALA A 120 -5.40 -6.04 2.64
C ALA A 120 -5.38 -5.99 4.19
N MET A 121 -4.19 -5.78 4.76
CA MET A 121 -3.92 -5.75 6.22
C MET A 121 -4.47 -6.97 6.97
N GLY A 122 -4.42 -8.14 6.35
CA GLY A 122 -4.87 -9.41 6.93
C GLY A 122 -6.31 -9.79 6.61
N LEU A 123 -7.12 -8.90 6.00
CA LEU A 123 -8.47 -9.26 5.53
C LEU A 123 -8.45 -10.49 4.63
N LEU A 124 -7.51 -10.53 3.69
CA LEU A 124 -7.37 -11.60 2.71
C LEU A 124 -6.37 -12.64 3.22
N SER A 125 -6.55 -13.09 4.47
CA SER A 125 -5.78 -14.19 5.06
C SER A 125 -6.71 -15.10 5.84
N ASN A 126 -6.29 -16.36 6.02
CA ASN A 126 -7.05 -17.29 6.85
C ASN A 126 -7.12 -16.86 8.32
N ALA A 127 -6.07 -16.21 8.83
CA ALA A 127 -6.06 -15.67 10.19
C ALA A 127 -7.13 -14.57 10.39
N GLY A 128 -7.40 -13.82 9.32
CA GLY A 128 -8.29 -12.66 9.35
C GLY A 128 -7.56 -11.39 9.80
N PRO A 129 -8.24 -10.24 9.71
CA PRO A 129 -7.67 -8.95 10.07
C PRO A 129 -7.61 -8.77 11.60
N PRO A 130 -6.77 -7.85 12.09
CA PRO A 130 -6.83 -7.39 13.48
C PRO A 130 -8.13 -6.62 13.77
N ASP A 131 -8.50 -6.52 15.04
CA ASP A 131 -9.77 -5.89 15.48
C ASP A 131 -9.90 -4.43 15.04
N TRP A 132 -8.78 -3.69 15.05
CA TRP A 132 -8.72 -2.28 14.69
C TRP A 132 -8.90 -1.98 13.21
N HIS A 133 -8.96 -3.01 12.34
CA HIS A 133 -8.96 -2.82 10.89
C HIS A 133 -10.07 -1.87 10.42
N PRO A 134 -9.77 -0.88 9.56
CA PRO A 134 -10.71 0.19 9.16
C PRO A 134 -11.83 -0.23 8.20
N ALA A 135 -11.86 -1.48 7.74
CA ALA A 135 -12.83 -1.92 6.75
C ALA A 135 -14.22 -2.03 7.37
N THR A 136 -15.24 -1.86 6.53
CA THR A 136 -16.64 -2.01 6.96
C THR A 136 -16.90 -3.44 7.44
N ASN A 137 -17.92 -3.61 8.28
CA ASN A 137 -18.34 -4.93 8.74
C ASN A 137 -18.75 -5.85 7.58
N GLU A 138 -19.30 -5.29 6.51
CA GLU A 138 -19.61 -6.01 5.28
C GLU A 138 -18.35 -6.62 4.65
N ILE A 139 -17.31 -5.82 4.40
CA ILE A 139 -16.04 -6.30 3.83
C ILE A 139 -15.42 -7.37 4.75
N LYS A 140 -15.38 -7.11 6.06
CA LYS A 140 -14.85 -8.06 7.06
C LYS A 140 -15.61 -9.39 7.06
N MET A 141 -16.94 -9.35 6.98
CA MET A 141 -17.79 -10.54 6.94
C MET A 141 -17.53 -11.36 5.68
N VAL A 142 -17.52 -10.71 4.51
CA VAL A 142 -17.26 -11.39 3.23
C VAL A 142 -15.87 -12.06 3.23
N CYS A 143 -14.83 -11.35 3.68
CA CYS A 143 -13.49 -11.89 3.74
C CYS A 143 -13.38 -13.06 4.73
N ARG A 144 -14.08 -13.00 5.86
CA ARG A 144 -14.13 -14.08 6.86
C ARG A 144 -14.77 -15.35 6.30
N GLU A 145 -15.85 -15.22 5.53
CA GLU A 145 -16.49 -16.36 4.86
C GLU A 145 -15.59 -16.98 3.79
N ALA A 146 -14.92 -16.16 2.98
CA ALA A 146 -13.94 -16.64 2.01
C ALA A 146 -12.75 -17.35 2.68
N ALA A 147 -12.24 -16.81 3.78
CA ALA A 147 -11.19 -17.41 4.59
C ALA A 147 -11.63 -18.77 5.17
N LYS A 148 -12.87 -18.87 5.67
CA LYS A 148 -13.43 -20.14 6.17
C LYS A 148 -13.48 -21.20 5.06
N TYR A 149 -13.98 -20.83 3.88
CA TYR A 149 -14.02 -21.71 2.72
C TYR A 149 -12.61 -22.19 2.30
N CYS A 150 -11.63 -21.28 2.26
CA CYS A 150 -10.25 -21.64 1.95
C CYS A 150 -9.66 -22.63 2.97
N LYS A 151 -9.90 -22.41 4.27
CA LYS A 151 -9.47 -23.31 5.35
C LYS A 151 -10.05 -24.72 5.20
N GLU A 152 -11.35 -24.83 4.90
CA GLU A 152 -12.03 -26.13 4.70
C GLU A 152 -11.41 -26.94 3.55
N LEU A 153 -10.79 -26.27 2.58
CA LEU A 153 -10.12 -26.87 1.43
C LEU A 153 -8.59 -26.95 1.56
N ASN A 154 -8.06 -26.67 2.76
CA ASN A 154 -6.63 -26.64 3.06
C ASN A 154 -5.83 -25.68 2.14
N VAL A 155 -6.38 -24.50 1.87
CA VAL A 155 -5.76 -23.45 1.05
C VAL A 155 -5.60 -22.18 1.88
N GLU A 156 -4.46 -21.50 1.74
CA GLU A 156 -4.20 -20.21 2.38
C GLU A 156 -4.72 -19.04 1.54
N LEU A 157 -5.72 -18.31 2.04
CA LEU A 157 -6.26 -17.13 1.33
C LEU A 157 -5.17 -16.07 1.08
N GLY A 158 -4.24 -15.88 2.02
CA GLY A 158 -3.11 -14.96 1.86
C GLY A 158 -2.22 -15.29 0.66
N LYS A 159 -2.00 -16.58 0.41
CA LYS A 159 -1.24 -17.05 -0.75
C LYS A 159 -1.95 -16.72 -2.06
N LEU A 160 -3.27 -16.92 -2.11
CA LEU A 160 -4.08 -16.55 -3.27
C LEU A 160 -4.06 -15.04 -3.52
N ALA A 161 -4.12 -14.23 -2.45
CA ALA A 161 -4.10 -12.78 -2.51
C ALA A 161 -2.77 -12.24 -3.07
N VAL A 162 -1.64 -12.76 -2.56
CA VAL A 162 -0.31 -12.40 -3.08
C VAL A 162 -0.17 -12.81 -4.55
N TYR A 163 -0.53 -14.06 -4.89
CA TYR A 163 -0.46 -14.52 -6.28
C TYR A 163 -1.28 -13.67 -7.25
N HIS A 164 -2.47 -13.23 -6.84
CA HIS A 164 -3.31 -12.35 -7.65
C HIS A 164 -2.66 -10.98 -7.85
N SER A 165 -2.20 -10.35 -6.78
CA SER A 165 -1.59 -9.02 -6.80
C SER A 165 -0.33 -8.99 -7.69
N LEU A 166 0.53 -10.01 -7.61
CA LEU A 166 1.78 -10.11 -8.39
C LEU A 166 1.59 -10.18 -9.91
N LYS A 167 0.37 -10.46 -10.38
CA LYS A 167 0.05 -10.50 -11.82
C LYS A 167 -0.29 -9.13 -12.41
N LYS A 168 -0.25 -8.07 -11.60
CA LYS A 168 -0.65 -6.75 -12.05
C LYS A 168 0.39 -6.14 -12.98
N ASP A 169 0.02 -5.99 -14.25
CA ASP A 169 0.86 -5.30 -15.23
C ASP A 169 1.09 -3.84 -14.84
N GLY A 170 2.30 -3.37 -15.13
CA GLY A 170 2.70 -1.98 -14.91
C GLY A 170 3.08 -1.61 -13.46
N VAL A 171 2.98 -2.55 -12.53
CA VAL A 171 3.61 -2.45 -11.21
C VAL A 171 5.08 -2.86 -11.31
N ALA A 172 5.99 -1.98 -10.87
CA ALA A 172 7.43 -2.21 -10.92
C ALA A 172 7.93 -3.07 -9.73
N MET A 173 7.25 -3.00 -8.59
CA MET A 173 7.62 -3.74 -7.38
C MET A 173 6.39 -4.07 -6.54
N HIS A 174 6.34 -5.29 -6.01
CA HIS A 174 5.37 -5.69 -4.98
C HIS A 174 6.06 -5.86 -3.63
N VAL A 175 5.53 -5.23 -2.60
CA VAL A 175 6.01 -5.39 -1.21
C VAL A 175 5.09 -6.39 -0.50
N VAL A 176 5.69 -7.48 -0.01
CA VAL A 176 4.99 -8.56 0.70
C VAL A 176 5.64 -8.81 2.07
N GLY A 177 4.83 -9.18 3.06
CA GLY A 177 5.31 -9.52 4.40
C GLY A 177 5.91 -10.94 4.45
N MET A 178 7.01 -11.09 5.19
CA MET A 178 7.76 -12.35 5.33
C MET A 178 8.32 -12.51 6.74
N ASN A 179 7.48 -12.43 7.78
CA ASN A 179 7.94 -12.50 9.17
C ASN A 179 8.16 -13.93 9.71
N THR A 180 7.89 -14.96 8.90
CA THR A 180 8.18 -16.37 9.21
C THR A 180 8.81 -17.07 8.01
N MET A 181 9.54 -18.16 8.25
CA MET A 181 10.11 -18.98 7.18
C MET A 181 9.04 -19.59 6.28
N ASP A 182 7.87 -19.93 6.83
CA ASP A 182 6.75 -20.46 6.05
C ASP A 182 6.21 -19.40 5.07
N LEU A 183 6.09 -18.14 5.50
CA LEU A 183 5.68 -17.05 4.62
C LEU A 183 6.73 -16.73 3.57
N LEU A 184 8.01 -16.74 3.92
CA LEU A 184 9.10 -16.60 2.96
C LEU A 184 9.02 -17.69 1.89
N ASN A 185 8.95 -18.95 2.29
CA ASN A 185 8.88 -20.09 1.37
C ASN A 185 7.61 -20.04 0.51
N SER A 186 6.46 -19.67 1.10
CA SER A 186 5.20 -19.51 0.38
C SER A 186 5.32 -18.42 -0.71
N ASN A 187 5.85 -17.25 -0.37
CA ASN A 187 6.02 -16.15 -1.31
C ASN A 187 7.03 -16.49 -2.43
N LEU A 188 8.16 -17.13 -2.11
CA LEU A 188 9.11 -17.61 -3.12
C LEU A 188 8.48 -18.65 -4.04
N ASN A 189 7.70 -19.58 -3.50
CA ASN A 189 7.01 -20.58 -4.31
C ASN A 189 5.99 -19.94 -5.26
N ILE A 190 5.28 -18.90 -4.84
CA ILE A 190 4.38 -18.14 -5.71
C ILE A 190 5.16 -17.53 -6.90
N VAL A 191 6.32 -16.94 -6.65
CA VAL A 191 7.14 -16.30 -7.69
C VAL A 191 7.73 -17.32 -8.66
N TYR A 192 8.31 -18.41 -8.15
CA TYR A 192 9.02 -19.38 -8.99
C TYR A 192 8.11 -20.44 -9.64
N ASN A 193 7.06 -20.86 -8.93
CA ASN A 193 6.22 -22.00 -9.33
C ASN A 193 4.74 -21.65 -9.50
N GLY A 194 4.33 -20.45 -9.07
CA GLY A 194 2.91 -20.06 -9.03
C GLY A 194 2.13 -20.81 -7.94
N ILE A 195 0.83 -20.99 -8.21
CA ILE A 195 -0.09 -21.76 -7.36
C ILE A 195 -0.57 -23.03 -8.10
N THR A 196 -0.92 -24.05 -7.33
CA THR A 196 -1.37 -25.37 -7.81
C THR A 196 -2.70 -25.28 -8.56
N ALA A 197 -3.05 -26.32 -9.34
CA ALA A 197 -4.35 -26.39 -10.02
C ALA A 197 -5.53 -26.39 -9.04
N HIS A 198 -5.38 -26.98 -7.85
CA HIS A 198 -6.36 -26.92 -6.78
C HIS A 198 -6.56 -25.48 -6.28
N GLU A 199 -5.47 -24.79 -5.95
CA GLU A 199 -5.49 -23.39 -5.50
C GLU A 199 -6.08 -22.45 -6.57
N LYS A 200 -5.83 -22.70 -7.87
CA LYS A 200 -6.46 -21.93 -8.95
C LYS A 200 -7.98 -22.09 -8.96
N ARG A 201 -8.50 -23.31 -8.79
CA ARG A 201 -9.96 -23.54 -8.70
C ARG A 201 -10.57 -22.87 -7.48
N VAL A 202 -9.90 -22.96 -6.33
CA VAL A 202 -10.34 -22.27 -5.10
C VAL A 202 -10.34 -20.76 -5.31
N LEU A 203 -9.31 -20.20 -5.94
CA LEU A 203 -9.22 -18.76 -6.24
C LEU A 203 -10.40 -18.26 -7.09
N GLU A 204 -10.71 -18.95 -8.18
CA GLU A 204 -11.82 -18.54 -9.05
C GLU A 204 -13.17 -18.67 -8.32
N HIS A 205 -13.37 -19.74 -7.55
CA HIS A 205 -14.58 -19.87 -6.72
C HIS A 205 -14.68 -18.76 -5.67
N VAL A 206 -13.56 -18.39 -5.03
CA VAL A 206 -13.53 -17.31 -4.04
C VAL A 206 -13.96 -15.98 -4.65
N LYS A 207 -13.43 -15.64 -5.84
CA LYS A 207 -13.80 -14.43 -6.58
C LYS A 207 -15.29 -14.43 -6.94
N GLU A 208 -15.76 -15.50 -7.57
CA GLU A 208 -17.14 -15.59 -8.09
C GLU A 208 -18.18 -15.66 -6.99
N LYS A 209 -17.92 -16.38 -5.90
CA LYS A 209 -18.93 -16.66 -4.87
C LYS A 209 -18.95 -15.63 -3.75
N PHE A 210 -17.78 -15.13 -3.34
CA PHE A 210 -17.67 -14.27 -2.16
C PHE A 210 -17.41 -12.82 -2.54
N PHE A 211 -16.35 -12.56 -3.33
CA PHE A 211 -15.90 -11.20 -3.61
C PHE A 211 -16.77 -10.46 -4.64
N SER A 212 -17.46 -11.17 -5.52
CA SER A 212 -18.49 -10.60 -6.41
C SER A 212 -19.65 -9.91 -5.67
N ARG A 213 -19.84 -10.21 -4.37
CA ARG A 213 -20.86 -9.58 -3.53
C ARG A 213 -20.45 -8.18 -3.07
N LEU A 214 -19.16 -7.86 -3.10
CA LEU A 214 -18.66 -6.55 -2.69
C LEU A 214 -18.89 -5.55 -3.82
N ARG A 215 -19.68 -4.51 -3.56
CA ARG A 215 -19.81 -3.37 -4.48
C ARG A 215 -18.55 -2.49 -4.47
N LYS A 216 -17.85 -2.46 -3.33
CA LYS A 216 -16.64 -1.67 -3.09
C LYS A 216 -15.74 -2.48 -2.14
N GLY A 217 -14.56 -2.87 -2.59
CA GLY A 217 -13.62 -3.67 -1.79
C GLY A 217 -12.52 -2.87 -1.11
N HIS A 218 -12.73 -1.58 -0.92
CA HIS A 218 -11.82 -0.67 -0.22
C HIS A 218 -12.61 0.23 0.76
N TRP A 219 -11.90 0.86 1.70
CA TRP A 219 -12.46 1.63 2.81
C TRP A 219 -12.02 3.10 2.80
N GLU A 220 -11.85 3.64 1.59
CA GLU A 220 -11.37 5.01 1.41
C GLU A 220 -12.28 6.01 2.12
N GLY A 221 -11.65 6.96 2.81
CA GLY A 221 -12.31 7.99 3.61
C GLY A 221 -12.55 7.60 5.08
N LEU A 222 -12.59 6.30 5.42
CA LEU A 222 -12.85 5.89 6.82
C LEU A 222 -11.69 6.20 7.76
N GLU A 223 -10.45 5.98 7.32
CA GLU A 223 -9.25 6.26 8.12
C GLU A 223 -9.06 7.76 8.34
N LEU A 224 -9.18 8.55 7.26
CA LEU A 224 -9.03 10.00 7.31
C LEU A 224 -10.11 10.66 8.18
N LYS A 225 -11.36 10.19 8.07
CA LYS A 225 -12.45 10.65 8.93
C LYS A 225 -12.14 10.41 10.41
N ARG A 226 -11.72 9.18 10.75
CA ARG A 226 -11.36 8.82 12.14
C ARG A 226 -10.17 9.63 12.65
N TYR A 227 -9.17 9.87 11.81
CA TYR A 227 -8.03 10.71 12.18
C TYR A 227 -8.46 12.13 12.51
N ASN A 228 -9.26 12.76 11.65
CA ASN A 228 -9.75 14.13 11.86
C ASN A 228 -10.62 14.26 13.12
N GLU A 229 -11.42 13.24 13.44
CA GLU A 229 -12.22 13.20 14.68
C GLU A 229 -11.32 13.16 15.94
N ILE A 230 -10.21 12.40 15.90
CA ILE A 230 -9.26 12.31 17.01
C ILE A 230 -8.51 13.63 17.17
N THR A 231 -7.98 14.20 16.08
CA THR A 231 -7.21 15.46 16.14
C THR A 231 -8.08 16.62 16.61
N ALA A 232 -9.34 16.70 16.16
CA ALA A 232 -10.26 17.75 16.60
C ALA A 232 -10.59 17.65 18.10
N ALA A 233 -10.56 16.45 18.69
CA ALA A 233 -10.78 16.24 20.11
C ALA A 233 -9.54 16.52 20.97
N GLU A 234 -8.33 16.46 20.39
CA GLU A 234 -7.08 16.84 21.06
C GLU A 234 -6.88 18.37 21.11
N ASP A 235 -7.46 19.09 20.15
CA ASP A 235 -7.39 20.56 20.04
C ASP A 235 -8.52 21.29 20.81
N SER A 236 -9.48 20.56 21.40
CA SER A 236 -10.64 21.09 22.15
C SER A 236 -10.47 21.02 23.66
#